data_AF-A0A3N1UMD6-F1
#
_entry.id   AF-A0A3N1UMD6-F1
#
_cell.length_a   1.000
_cell.length_b   1.000
_cell.length_c   1.000
_cell.angle_alpha   90.00
_cell.angle_beta   90.00
_cell.angle_gamma   90.00
#
_symmetry.space_group_name_H-M   'P 1'
#
loop_
_entity.id
_entity.type
_entity.pdbx_description
1 polymer ?
#
loop_
_entity_poly.entity_id
_entity_poly.type
_entity_poly.pdbx_seq_one_letter_code
_entity_poly.pdbx_strand_id
1 'polypeptide(L)' 'MSQWAWRLGMLVVGGVPAIVGGGLFWHFFEKWTAVVVWEIVVLFLLSLIIAKGDKKAAQQAHH' A
#
# COMPACT_ATOMS: atom_id res chain seq x y z
N MET A 1 7.08 13.51 13.89
CA MET A 1 5.90 12.63 14.10
C MET A 1 6.38 11.33 14.72
N SER A 2 5.68 10.77 15.70
CA SER A 2 6.04 9.47 16.30
C SER A 2 6.17 8.41 15.21
N GLN A 3 7.28 7.66 15.18
CA GLN A 3 7.55 6.55 14.24
C GLN A 3 6.35 5.58 14.11
N TRP A 4 5.55 5.45 15.17
CA TRP A 4 4.35 4.61 15.20
C TRP A 4 3.20 5.14 14.34
N ALA A 5 3.01 6.47 14.26
CA ALA A 5 1.94 7.06 13.46
C ALA A 5 2.16 6.80 11.96
N TRP A 6 3.42 6.88 11.51
CA TRP A 6 3.79 6.58 10.12
C TRP A 6 3.57 5.10 9.78
N ARG A 7 4.05 4.19 10.64
CA ARG A 7 3.89 2.73 10.45
C ARG A 7 2.43 2.30 10.44
N LEU A 8 1.61 2.84 11.34
CA LEU A 8 0.16 2.58 11.37
C LEU A 8 -0.55 3.13 10.14
N GLY A 9 -0.18 4.34 9.69
CA GLY A 9 -0.70 4.91 8.45
C GLY A 9 -0.42 4.02 7.25
N MET A 10 0.79 3.46 7.16
CA MET A 10 1.16 2.53 6.08
C MET A 10 0.39 1.21 6.12
N LEU A 11 0.14 0.68 7.32
CA LEU A 11 -0.69 -0.51 7.51
C LEU A 11 -2.13 -0.29 7.02
N VAL A 12 -2.70 0.88 7.30
CA VAL A 12 -4.07 1.21 6.86
C VAL A 12 -4.12 1.45 5.36
N VAL A 13 -3.19 2.25 4.82
CA VAL A 13 -3.13 2.57 3.39
C VAL A 13 -2.85 1.33 2.54
N GLY A 14 -2.15 0.33 3.07
CA GLY A 14 -1.93 -0.94 2.36
C GLY A 14 -2.99 -2.00 2.60
N GLY A 15 -3.39 -2.20 3.85
CA GLY A 15 -4.31 -3.26 4.25
C GLY A 15 -5.73 -3.05 3.73
N VAL A 16 -6.24 -1.81 3.77
CA VAL A 16 -7.61 -1.54 3.32
C VAL A 16 -7.79 -1.81 1.82
N PRO A 17 -6.92 -1.30 0.91
CA PRO A 17 -7.04 -1.58 -0.52
C PRO A 17 -6.78 -3.05 -0.87
N ALA A 18 -5.93 -3.76 -0.12
CA ALA A 18 -5.70 -5.18 -0.33
C ALA A 18 -6.97 -6.00 -0.03
N ILE A 19 -7.59 -5.78 1.13
CA ILE A 19 -8.79 -6.53 1.56
C ILE A 19 -10.01 -6.15 0.72
N VAL A 20 -10.31 -4.84 0.64
CA VAL A 20 -11.52 -4.35 -0.06
C VAL A 20 -11.38 -4.54 -1.56
N GLY A 21 -10.22 -4.20 -2.13
CA GLY A 21 -9.97 -4.36 -3.55
C GLY A 21 -9.91 -5.84 -3.96
N GLY A 22 -9.28 -6.71 -3.17
CA GLY A 22 -9.30 -8.15 -3.43
C GLY A 22 -10.72 -8.72 -3.49
N GLY A 23 -11.59 -8.33 -2.55
CA GLY A 23 -13.00 -8.69 -2.56
C GLY A 23 -13.77 -8.14 -3.77
N LEU A 24 -13.48 -6.90 -4.18
CA LEU A 24 -14.09 -6.29 -5.37
C LEU A 24 -13.71 -7.06 -6.65
N PHE A 25 -12.42 -7.34 -6.85
CA PHE A 25 -11.94 -8.05 -8.03
C PHE A 25 -12.45 -9.49 -8.08
N TRP A 26 -12.61 -10.14 -6.93
CA TRP A 26 -13.30 -11.43 -6.84
C TRP A 26 -14.76 -11.33 -7.26
N HIS A 27 -15.50 -10.35 -6.74
CA HIS A 27 -16.93 -10.20 -7.02
C HIS A 27 -17.22 -9.88 -8.50
N PHE A 28 -16.38 -9.08 -9.17
CA PHE A 28 -16.60 -8.70 -10.55
C PHE A 28 -16.10 -9.72 -11.59
N PHE A 29 -14.98 -10.39 -11.31
CA PHE A 29 -14.35 -11.27 -12.30
C PHE A 29 -14.48 -12.75 -11.97
N GLU A 30 -14.89 -13.11 -10.75
CA GLU A 30 -15.00 -14.48 -10.21
C GLU A 30 -13.75 -15.33 -10.46
N LYS A 31 -12.59 -14.67 -10.58
CA LYS A 31 -11.31 -15.28 -10.97
C LYS A 31 -10.23 -14.89 -9.98
N TRP A 32 -9.56 -15.91 -9.44
CA TRP A 32 -8.39 -15.72 -8.57
C TRP A 32 -7.25 -14.98 -9.28
N THR A 33 -7.12 -15.12 -10.61
CA THR A 33 -6.12 -14.37 -11.38
C THR A 33 -6.31 -12.86 -11.25
N ALA A 34 -7.56 -12.38 -11.25
CA ALA A 34 -7.85 -10.94 -11.13
C ALA A 34 -7.49 -10.41 -9.74
N VAL A 35 -7.75 -11.21 -8.69
CA VAL A 35 -7.37 -10.90 -7.30
C VAL A 35 -5.85 -10.84 -7.15
N VAL A 36 -5.13 -11.83 -7.67
CA VAL A 36 -3.65 -11.88 -7.61
C VAL A 36 -3.03 -10.69 -8.36
N VAL A 37 -3.54 -10.37 -9.55
CA VAL A 37 -3.07 -9.20 -10.31
C VAL A 37 -3.30 -7.91 -9.52
N TRP A 38 -4.47 -7.77 -8.88
CA TRP A 38 -4.75 -6.62 -8.02
C TRP A 38 -3.79 -6.52 -6.83
N GLU A 39 -3.51 -7.62 -6.15
CA GLU A 39 -2.56 -7.62 -5.02
C GLU A 39 -1.15 -7.21 -5.44
N ILE A 40 -0.68 -7.66 -6.61
CA ILE A 40 0.62 -7.25 -7.16
C ILE A 40 0.66 -5.75 -7.40
N VAL A 41 -0.42 -5.17 -7.96
CA VAL A 41 -0.53 -3.72 -8.18
C VAL A 41 -0.49 -2.95 -6.85
N VAL A 42 -1.22 -3.42 -5.84
CA VAL A 42 -1.24 -2.79 -4.51
C VAL A 42 0.14 -2.83 -3.85
N LEU A 43 0.82 -3.97 -3.88
CA LEU A 43 2.18 -4.12 -3.32
C LEU A 43 3.19 -3.24 -4.05
N PHE A 44 3.06 -3.12 -5.38
CA PHE A 44 3.91 -2.23 -6.16
C PHE A 44 3.69 -0.75 -5.79
N LEU A 45 2.43 -0.31 -5.69
CA LEU A 45 2.09 1.05 -5.29
C LEU A 45 2.55 1.36 -3.86
N LEU A 46 2.37 0.43 -2.91
CA LEU A 46 2.91 0.55 -1.57
C LEU A 46 4.42 0.73 -1.57
N SER A 47 5.14 -0.08 -2.35
CA SER A 47 6.60 0.00 -2.46
C SER A 47 7.05 1.38 -2.98
N LEU A 48 6.34 1.95 -3.95
CA LEU A 48 6.59 3.30 -4.44
C LEU A 48 6.30 4.39 -3.39
N ILE A 49 5.22 4.23 -2.63
CA ILE A 49 4.85 5.17 -1.56
C ILE A 49 5.89 5.12 -0.43
N ILE A 50 6.33 3.93 -0.02
CA ILE A 50 7.41 3.74 0.96
C ILE A 50 8.67 4.43 0.45
N ALA A 51 9.12 4.11 -0.77
CA ALA A 51 10.35 4.68 -1.34
C ALA A 51 10.31 6.21 -1.44
N LYS A 52 9.13 6.79 -1.72
CA LYS A 52 8.93 8.24 -1.77
C LYS A 52 8.84 8.88 -0.37
N GLY A 53 8.26 8.17 0.59
CA GLY A 53 8.20 8.55 2.00
C GLY A 53 9.59 8.60 2.64
N ASP A 54 10.41 7.57 2.41
CA ASP A 54 11.78 7.48 2.92
C ASP A 54 12.67 8.59 2.36
N LYS A 55 12.54 8.93 1.07
CA LYS A 55 13.27 10.07 0.47
C LYS A 55 12.90 11.41 1.10
N LYS A 56 11.62 11.62 1.42
CA LYS A 56 11.16 12.84 2.10
C LYS A 56 11.65 12.91 3.55
N ALA A 57 11.63 11.79 4.27
CA ALA A 57 12.17 11.70 5.62
C ALA A 57 13.68 11.99 5.65
N ALA A 58 14.44 11.48 4.68
CA ALA A 58 15.87 11.76 4.53
C ALA A 58 16.15 13.24 4.22
N GLN A 59 15.37 13.88 3.34
CA GLN A 59 15.54 15.32 3.05
C GLN A 59 15.20 16.21 4.24
N GLN A 60 14.21 15.84 5.08
CA GLN A 60 13.85 16.61 6.27
C GLN A 60 14.86 16.50 7.41
N ALA A 61 15.71 15.47 7.41
CA ALA A 61 16.78 15.31 8.40
C ALA A 61 18.06 16.12 8.09
N HIS A 62 18.16 16.68 6.87
CA HIS A 62 19.31 17.45 6.39
C HIS A 62 19.08 18.98 6.40
N HIS A 63 17.97 19.46 6.98
CA HIS A 63 17.65 20.89 7.15
C HIS A 63 17.52 21.26 8.62
#